data_AF-A0A6L9LIP6-F1
#
_entry.id   AF-A0A6L9LIP6-F1
#
_cell.length_a   1.000
_cell.length_b   1.000
_cell.length_c   1.000
_cell.angle_alpha   90.00
_cell.angle_beta   90.00
_cell.angle_gamma   90.00
#
_symmetry.space_group_name_H-M   'P 1'
#
loop_
_entity.id
_entity.type
_entity.pdbx_description
1 polymer ?
#
loop_
_entity_poly.entity_id
_entity_poly.type
_entity_poly.pdbx_seq_one_letter_code
_entity_poly.pdbx_strand_id
1 'polypeptide(L)'
;MGKGRGMQQYQAADPATRAQKMTDRMTRQLELDQATSKKVYDVLLARAEKVDAIQKGSDDNKTKAQALKANADDFKSKMKSILTPDQYTKFESMRGRRGRDSNNSDKDDQN
;
A
#
# COMPACT_ATOMS: atom_id res chain seq x y z
N MET A 1 24.20 -23.70 16.46
CA MET A 1 24.65 -22.72 15.44
C MET A 1 23.43 -22.05 14.83
N GLY A 2 23.03 -20.89 15.35
CA GLY A 2 21.88 -20.16 14.83
C GLY A 2 22.22 -19.54 13.48
N LYS A 3 21.65 -20.06 12.39
CA LYS A 3 21.72 -19.43 11.08
C LYS A 3 21.04 -18.08 11.17
N GLY A 4 21.84 -17.01 11.25
CA GLY A 4 21.37 -15.64 11.12
C GLY A 4 20.56 -15.53 9.84
N ARG A 5 19.27 -15.22 9.97
CA ARG A 5 18.48 -14.73 8.83
C ARG A 5 19.15 -13.43 8.39
N GLY A 6 20.04 -13.53 7.41
CA GLY A 6 20.63 -12.36 6.76
C GLY A 6 19.50 -11.43 6.34
N MET A 7 19.67 -10.14 6.62
CA MET A 7 18.75 -9.09 6.20
C MET A 7 18.54 -9.22 4.69
N GLN A 8 17.41 -9.82 4.29
CA GLN A 8 17.08 -9.92 2.88
C GLN A 8 16.89 -8.50 2.38
N GLN A 9 17.81 -8.06 1.52
CA GLN A 9 17.83 -6.68 1.04
C GLN A 9 16.48 -6.36 0.40
N TYR A 10 15.89 -5.24 0.81
CA TYR A 10 14.65 -4.76 0.23
C TYR A 10 14.84 -4.49 -1.26
N GLN A 11 14.22 -5.34 -2.10
CA GLN A 11 14.21 -5.19 -3.54
C GLN A 11 12.76 -5.00 -4.00
N ALA A 12 12.44 -3.78 -4.41
CA ALA A 12 11.17 -3.43 -5.03
C ALA A 12 11.42 -2.72 -6.35
N ALA A 13 10.44 -2.76 -7.24
CA ALA A 13 10.44 -1.90 -8.42
C ALA A 13 10.49 -0.42 -8.00
N ASP A 14 11.01 0.41 -8.90
CA ASP A 14 11.09 1.85 -8.74
C ASP A 14 9.76 2.48 -8.22
N PRO A 15 9.81 3.45 -7.28
CA PRO A 15 8.63 4.11 -6.73
C PRO A 15 7.65 4.64 -7.78
N ALA A 16 8.13 5.26 -8.85
CA ALA A 16 7.29 5.82 -9.90
C ALA A 16 6.59 4.71 -10.70
N THR A 17 7.30 3.61 -10.99
CA THR A 17 6.69 2.44 -11.65
C THR A 17 5.58 1.82 -10.80
N ARG A 18 5.79 1.72 -9.47
CA ARG A 18 4.75 1.22 -8.56
C ARG A 18 3.56 2.17 -8.45
N ALA A 19 3.83 3.47 -8.38
CA ALA A 19 2.80 4.50 -8.33
C ALA A 19 1.93 4.47 -9.58
N GLN A 20 2.55 4.44 -10.77
CA GLN A 20 1.84 4.39 -12.05
C GLN A 20 0.93 3.15 -12.14
N LYS A 21 1.45 1.94 -11.86
CA LYS A 21 0.65 0.71 -11.89
C LYS A 21 -0.55 0.76 -10.95
N MET A 22 -0.38 1.36 -9.77
CA MET A 22 -1.48 1.52 -8.80
C MET A 22 -2.48 2.57 -9.29
N THR A 23 -2.02 3.70 -9.84
CA THR A 23 -2.89 4.72 -10.44
C THR A 23 -3.72 4.12 -11.56
N ASP A 24 -3.11 3.43 -12.52
CA ASP A 24 -3.81 2.82 -13.66
C ASP A 24 -4.93 1.87 -13.19
N ARG A 25 -4.65 1.09 -12.15
CA ARG A 25 -5.63 0.20 -11.53
C ARG A 25 -6.76 0.99 -10.88
N MET A 26 -6.43 2.03 -10.10
CA MET A 26 -7.42 2.86 -9.40
C MET A 26 -8.27 3.66 -10.39
N THR A 27 -7.68 4.21 -11.45
CA THR A 27 -8.39 4.89 -12.54
C THR A 27 -9.45 4.00 -13.16
N ARG A 28 -9.10 2.74 -13.49
CA ARG A 28 -10.07 1.78 -14.06
C ARG A 28 -11.12 1.35 -13.05
N GLN A 29 -10.73 1.11 -11.80
CA GLN A 29 -11.65 0.56 -10.78
C GLN A 29 -12.58 1.61 -10.20
N LEU A 30 -12.15 2.87 -10.10
CA LEU A 30 -12.91 3.97 -9.51
C LEU A 30 -13.44 4.95 -10.56
N GLU A 31 -13.20 4.67 -11.85
CA GLU A 31 -13.61 5.52 -12.97
C GLU A 31 -13.14 6.96 -12.77
N LEU A 32 -11.86 7.11 -12.41
CA LEU A 32 -11.27 8.41 -12.13
C LEU A 32 -11.10 9.19 -13.44
N ASP A 33 -11.43 10.47 -13.43
CA ASP A 33 -11.05 11.38 -14.50
C ASP A 33 -9.52 11.64 -14.50
N GLN A 34 -9.04 12.33 -15.54
CA GLN A 34 -7.62 12.61 -15.70
C GLN A 34 -7.04 13.49 -14.58
N ALA A 35 -7.81 14.46 -14.08
CA ALA A 35 -7.35 15.38 -13.04
C ALA A 35 -7.20 14.68 -11.69
N THR A 36 -8.18 13.85 -11.34
CA THR A 36 -8.20 13.02 -10.13
C THR A 36 -7.15 11.92 -10.21
N SER A 37 -6.97 11.29 -11.38
CA SER A 37 -5.92 10.30 -11.62
C SER A 37 -4.52 10.88 -11.38
N LYS A 38 -4.26 12.13 -11.83
CA LYS A 38 -2.99 12.81 -11.59
C LYS A 38 -2.74 13.03 -10.08
N LYS A 39 -3.75 13.53 -9.35
CA LYS A 39 -3.65 13.69 -7.89
C LYS A 39 -3.41 12.36 -7.18
N VAL A 40 -4.07 11.29 -7.62
CA VAL A 40 -3.88 9.93 -7.09
C VAL A 40 -2.44 9.45 -7.32
N TYR A 41 -1.90 9.68 -8.52
CA TYR A 41 -0.51 9.35 -8.84
C TYR A 41 0.48 10.06 -7.92
N ASP A 42 0.35 11.38 -7.74
CA ASP A 42 1.27 12.16 -6.91
C ASP A 42 1.29 11.64 -5.46
N VAL A 43 0.11 11.30 -4.93
CA VAL A 43 -0.01 10.73 -3.58
C VAL A 43 0.57 9.32 -3.50
N LEU A 44 0.40 8.48 -4.53
CA LEU A 44 0.97 7.13 -4.59
C LEU A 44 2.49 7.14 -4.74
N LEU A 45 3.04 8.09 -5.50
CA LEU A 45 4.47 8.30 -5.65
C LEU A 45 5.10 8.65 -4.30
N ALA A 46 4.59 9.69 -3.64
CA ALA A 46 5.06 10.10 -2.33
C ALA A 46 4.96 8.96 -1.29
N ARG A 47 3.90 8.15 -1.35
CA ARG A 47 3.75 6.96 -0.51
C ARG A 47 4.85 5.94 -0.80
N ALA A 48 5.10 5.64 -2.07
CA ALA A 48 6.07 4.63 -2.49
C ALA A 48 7.52 5.03 -2.14
N GLU A 49 7.87 6.30 -2.32
CA GLU A 49 9.17 6.86 -1.92
C GLU A 49 9.39 6.75 -0.40
N LYS A 50 8.37 7.10 0.40
CA LYS A 50 8.44 6.93 1.86
C LYS A 50 8.60 5.47 2.27
N VAL A 51 7.91 4.53 1.61
CA VAL A 51 8.10 3.09 1.87
C VAL A 51 9.55 2.69 1.61
N ASP A 52 10.14 3.13 0.50
CA ASP A 52 11.53 2.81 0.18
C ASP A 52 12.50 3.37 1.21
N ALA A 53 12.32 4.63 1.61
CA ALA A 53 13.15 5.26 2.64
C ALA A 53 13.07 4.48 3.96
N ILE A 54 11.87 4.13 4.41
CA ILE A 54 11.66 3.36 5.65
C ILE A 54 12.31 1.98 5.54
N GLN A 55 12.13 1.28 4.42
CA GLN A 55 12.61 -0.10 4.28
C GLN A 55 14.14 -0.16 4.15
N LYS A 56 14.74 0.78 3.42
CA LYS A 56 16.20 0.90 3.26
C LYS A 56 16.90 1.48 4.50
N GLY A 57 16.17 2.15 5.39
CA GLY A 57 16.69 2.69 6.64
C GLY A 57 17.25 1.63 7.58
N SER A 58 18.05 2.04 8.56
CA SER A 58 18.68 1.18 9.56
C SER A 58 17.84 0.97 10.82
N ASP A 59 16.65 1.57 10.89
CA ASP A 59 15.75 1.45 12.05
C ASP A 59 15.36 0.00 12.34
N ASP A 60 15.01 -0.27 13.60
CA ASP A 60 14.49 -1.57 14.00
C ASP A 60 13.10 -1.84 13.39
N ASN A 61 12.70 -3.11 13.38
CA ASN A 61 11.46 -3.54 12.75
C ASN A 61 10.20 -2.90 13.37
N LYS A 62 10.20 -2.59 14.67
CA LYS A 62 9.05 -1.97 15.34
C LYS A 62 8.89 -0.52 14.89
N THR A 63 10.00 0.22 14.85
CA THR A 63 10.03 1.60 14.34
C THR A 63 9.61 1.66 12.87
N LYS A 64 10.14 0.76 12.02
CA LYS A 64 9.71 0.65 10.61
C LYS A 64 8.22 0.34 10.49
N ALA A 65 7.68 -0.58 11.29
CA ALA A 65 6.26 -0.93 11.26
C ALA A 65 5.37 0.27 11.62
N GLN A 66 5.76 1.05 12.64
CA GLN A 66 5.05 2.28 13.03
C GLN A 66 5.09 3.33 11.90
N ALA A 67 6.26 3.54 11.29
CA ALA A 67 6.42 4.47 10.18
C ALA A 67 5.60 4.05 8.94
N LEU A 68 5.59 2.77 8.60
CA LEU A 68 4.77 2.23 7.52
C LEU A 68 3.27 2.40 7.79
N LYS A 69 2.84 2.19 9.04
CA LYS A 69 1.45 2.43 9.45
C LYS A 69 1.08 3.90 9.32
N ALA A 70 1.91 4.81 9.82
CA ALA A 70 1.69 6.25 9.69
C ALA A 70 1.61 6.68 8.21
N ASN A 71 2.49 6.14 7.36
CA ASN A 71 2.45 6.38 5.91
C ASN A 71 1.16 5.85 5.26
N ALA A 72 0.63 4.71 5.71
CA ALA A 72 -0.64 4.17 5.24
C ALA A 72 -1.85 5.01 5.70
N ASP A 73 -1.81 5.56 6.92
CA ASP A 73 -2.86 6.42 7.46
C ASP A 73 -2.87 7.80 6.77
N ASP A 74 -1.71 8.40 6.52
CA ASP A 74 -1.55 9.63 5.72
C ASP A 74 -2.09 9.44 4.29
N PHE A 75 -1.73 8.32 3.65
CA PHE A 75 -2.26 7.95 2.33
C PHE A 75 -3.80 7.89 2.31
N LYS A 76 -4.39 7.21 3.31
CA LYS A 76 -5.85 7.10 3.42
C LYS A 76 -6.51 8.47 3.55
N SER A 77 -5.96 9.34 4.40
CA SER A 77 -6.47 10.70 4.59
C SER A 77 -6.44 11.50 3.29
N LYS A 78 -5.33 11.45 2.55
CA LYS A 78 -5.18 12.12 1.26
C LYS A 78 -6.16 11.57 0.21
N MET A 79 -6.33 10.24 0.13
CA MET A 79 -7.33 9.64 -0.76
C MET A 79 -8.75 10.13 -0.48
N LYS A 80 -9.13 10.27 0.80
CA LYS A 80 -10.45 10.78 1.18
C LYS A 80 -10.69 12.21 0.70
N SER A 81 -9.65 13.03 0.62
CA SER A 81 -9.75 14.43 0.20
C SER A 81 -9.84 14.63 -1.32
N ILE A 82 -9.36 13.66 -2.11
CA ILE A 82 -9.29 13.79 -3.57
C ILE A 82 -10.38 12.99 -4.31
N LEU A 83 -10.89 11.92 -3.70
CA LEU A 83 -11.92 11.07 -4.27
C LEU A 83 -13.31 11.60 -3.89
N THR A 84 -14.29 11.35 -4.76
CA THR A 84 -15.70 11.56 -4.38
C THR A 84 -16.11 10.56 -3.28
N PRO A 85 -17.21 10.81 -2.54
CA PRO A 85 -17.68 9.88 -1.51
C PRO A 85 -17.91 8.45 -2.02
N ASP A 86 -18.47 8.30 -3.22
CA ASP A 86 -18.73 7.00 -3.84
C ASP A 86 -17.43 6.29 -4.26
N GLN A 87 -16.50 7.03 -4.87
CA GLN A 87 -15.18 6.51 -5.24
C GLN A 87 -14.38 6.10 -4.00
N TYR A 88 -14.45 6.88 -2.92
CA TYR A 88 -13.79 6.57 -1.65
C TYR A 88 -14.39 5.32 -0.98
N THR A 89 -15.72 5.16 -1.03
CA THR A 89 -16.40 3.96 -0.52
C THR A 89 -15.98 2.70 -1.29
N LYS A 90 -15.88 2.78 -2.61
CA LYS A 90 -15.36 1.70 -3.46
C LYS A 90 -13.88 1.42 -3.17
N PHE A 91 -13.07 2.46 -2.97
CA PHE A 91 -11.66 2.35 -2.57
C PHE A 91 -11.49 1.59 -1.24
N GLU A 92 -12.22 1.95 -0.19
CA GLU A 92 -12.15 1.25 1.11
C GLU A 92 -12.59 -0.22 0.97
N SER A 93 -13.59 -0.50 0.15
CA SER A 93 -14.08 -1.86 -0.11
C SER A 93 -13.03 -2.72 -0.81
N MET A 94 -12.25 -2.16 -1.74
CA MET A 94 -11.14 -2.84 -2.40
C MET A 94 -9.97 -3.11 -1.45
N ARG A 95 -9.74 -2.22 -0.47
CA ARG A 95 -8.68 -2.36 0.53
C ARG A 95 -9.03 -3.43 1.58
N GLY A 96 -10.29 -3.47 2.03
CA GLY A 96 -10.76 -4.42 3.05
C GLY A 96 -10.75 -5.89 2.61
N ARG A 97 -10.91 -6.17 1.31
CA ARG A 97 -10.84 -7.56 0.78
C ARG A 97 -9.46 -8.20 0.90
N ARG A 98 -8.39 -7.42 1.00
CA ARG A 98 -7.03 -7.93 1.15
C ARG A 98 -6.70 -8.48 2.54
N GLY A 99 -7.55 -8.18 3.55
CA GLY A 99 -7.39 -8.67 4.93
C GLY A 99 -8.35 -9.77 5.33
N ARG A 100 -9.34 -10.13 4.49
CA ARG A 100 -10.38 -11.12 4.83
C ARG A 100 -10.11 -12.51 4.25
N ASP A 101 -9.33 -12.60 3.17
CA ASP A 101 -8.96 -13.86 2.53
C ASP A 101 -7.84 -14.64 3.27
N SER A 102 -7.09 -14.00 4.18
CA SER A 102 -6.06 -14.68 4.97
C SER A 102 -6.57 -15.39 6.23
N ASN A 103 -7.87 -15.41 6.50
CA ASN A 103 -8.43 -16.00 7.72
C ASN A 103 -9.38 -17.19 7.46
N ASN A 104 -9.41 -17.73 6.24
CA ASN A 104 -10.30 -18.84 5.87
C ASN A 104 -9.60 -20.04 5.21
N SER A 105 -8.27 -20.16 5.34
CA SER A 105 -7.49 -21.28 4.80
C SER A 105 -6.95 -22.25 5.86
N ASP A 106 -7.29 -22.07 7.14
CA ASP A 106 -6.84 -22.91 8.27
C ASP A 106 -7.97 -23.80 8.87
N LYS A 107 -8.97 -24.23 8.07
CA LYS A 107 -10.07 -25.08 8.58
C LYS A 107 -10.39 -26.37 7.82
N ASP A 108 -9.63 -26.77 6.81
CA ASP A 108 -9.92 -27.98 6.04
C ASP A 108 -8.73 -28.96 5.95
N ASP A 109 -8.03 -29.20 7.07
CA ASP A 109 -7.06 -30.31 7.16
C ASP A 109 -6.95 -30.87 8.60
N GLN A 110 -8.07 -31.41 9.10
CA GLN A 110 -8.04 -32.43 10.14
C GLN A 110 -9.01 -33.55 9.74
N ASN A 111 -8.46 -34.56 9.06
CA ASN A 111 -9.04 -35.89 8.99
C ASN A 111 -8.42 -36.77 10.07
#